data_AF-A0A060XTL1-F1
#
_entry.id   AF-A0A060XTL1-F1
#
_cell.length_a   1.000
_cell.length_b   1.000
_cell.length_c   1.000
_cell.angle_alpha   90.00
_cell.angle_beta   90.00
_cell.angle_gamma   90.00
#
_symmetry.space_group_name_H-M   'P 1'
#
loop_
_entity.id
_entity.type
_entity.pdbx_description
1 polymer ?
#
loop_
_entity_poly.entity_id
_entity_poly.type
_entity_poly.pdbx_seq_one_letter_code
_entity_poly.pdbx_strand_id
1 'polypeptide(L)'
;MRGFQRACFNPEAKIDTFLGMLMEKGQLMRVVPQDFPRLLMSAIHSSAIFEGPDWEKCLSCNSQTRYDGVYKQVGHMTAVCLVHGGVEPHFVREALQCGLQPPVPELKEILEYDFREKLEKVSDFIL
;
A
#
# COMPACT_ATOMS: atom_id res chain seq x y z
N MET A 1 -13.03 5.82 -1.88
CA MET A 1 -13.06 4.51 -1.19
C MET A 1 -13.43 4.63 0.32
N ARG A 2 -14.52 5.31 0.71
CA ARG A 2 -14.83 5.57 2.14
C ARG A 2 -15.26 4.32 2.93
N GLY A 3 -15.71 3.26 2.25
CA GLY A 3 -16.16 2.01 2.90
C GLY A 3 -15.07 1.31 3.72
N PHE A 4 -13.82 1.36 3.25
CA PHE A 4 -12.66 0.76 3.92
C PHE A 4 -12.20 1.52 5.18
N GLN A 5 -12.71 2.73 5.42
CA GLN A 5 -12.38 3.52 6.61
C GLN A 5 -13.36 3.27 7.77
N ARG A 6 -14.41 2.46 7.56
CA ARG A 6 -15.44 2.21 8.58
C ARG A 6 -14.86 1.42 9.75
N ALA A 7 -15.29 1.77 10.97
CA ALA A 7 -14.89 1.05 12.19
C ALA A 7 -15.35 -0.42 12.21
N CYS A 8 -16.45 -0.73 11.54
CA CYS A 8 -17.01 -2.08 11.41
C CYS A 8 -16.54 -2.83 10.14
N PHE A 9 -15.41 -2.42 9.56
CA PHE A 9 -14.86 -3.08 8.39
C PHE A 9 -14.48 -4.54 8.73
N ASN A 10 -15.02 -5.49 7.96
CA ASN A 10 -14.67 -6.91 8.03
C ASN A 10 -14.14 -7.36 6.66
N PRO A 11 -12.86 -7.74 6.55
CA PRO A 11 -12.26 -8.16 5.29
C PRO A 11 -12.76 -9.52 4.78
N GLU A 12 -13.48 -10.31 5.59
CA GLU A 12 -14.04 -11.61 5.20
C GLU A 12 -15.52 -11.53 4.81
N ALA A 13 -16.15 -10.37 5.02
CA ALA A 13 -17.55 -10.19 4.68
C ALA A 13 -17.75 -10.35 3.17
N LYS A 14 -18.86 -11.01 2.77
CA LYS A 14 -19.19 -11.21 1.35
C LYS A 14 -19.16 -9.86 0.62
N ILE A 15 -18.29 -9.75 -0.36
CA ILE A 15 -18.19 -8.56 -1.18
C ILE A 15 -19.36 -8.54 -2.17
N ASP A 16 -20.40 -7.78 -1.85
CA ASP A 16 -21.43 -7.39 -2.81
C ASP A 16 -20.97 -6.11 -3.51
N THR A 17 -19.94 -6.23 -4.36
CA THR A 17 -19.31 -5.08 -5.00
C THR A 17 -20.17 -4.58 -6.14
N PHE A 18 -21.00 -3.57 -5.87
CA PHE A 18 -21.32 -2.56 -6.86
C PHE A 18 -20.16 -1.57 -6.92
N LEU A 19 -19.02 -1.98 -7.48
CA LEU A 19 -17.96 -1.01 -7.77
C LEU A 19 -18.36 -0.24 -9.00
N GLY A 20 -18.95 0.93 -8.79
CA GLY A 20 -19.07 1.93 -9.81
C GLY A 20 -17.79 2.74 -9.91
N MET A 21 -16.87 2.35 -10.79
CA MET A 21 -15.77 3.24 -11.15
C MET A 21 -16.38 4.42 -11.91
N LEU A 22 -16.30 5.62 -11.34
CA LEU A 22 -16.54 6.85 -12.09
C LEU A 22 -15.40 6.99 -13.09
N MET A 23 -15.62 6.51 -14.30
CA MET A 23 -14.82 6.93 -15.45
C MET A 23 -14.93 8.45 -15.57
N GLU A 24 -13.94 9.12 -16.17
CA GLU A 24 -13.96 10.58 -16.40
C GLU A 24 -15.24 11.11 -17.09
N LYS A 25 -16.04 10.21 -17.69
CA LYS A 25 -17.33 10.48 -18.34
C LYS A 25 -18.57 10.24 -17.47
N GLY A 26 -18.43 10.01 -16.15
CA GLY A 26 -19.56 9.82 -15.24
C GLY A 26 -20.30 8.49 -15.38
N GLN A 27 -19.76 7.54 -16.16
CA GLN A 27 -20.42 6.27 -16.42
C GLN A 27 -20.02 5.22 -15.38
N LEU A 28 -21.03 4.65 -14.73
CA LEU A 28 -20.87 3.63 -13.69
C LEU A 28 -20.70 2.26 -14.35
N MET A 29 -19.46 1.76 -14.46
CA MET A 29 -19.24 0.39 -14.94
C MET A 29 -19.50 -0.61 -13.80
N ARG A 30 -20.32 -1.64 -14.04
CA ARG A 30 -20.47 -2.75 -13.09
C ARG A 30 -19.26 -3.68 -13.23
N VAL A 31 -18.41 -3.71 -12.22
CA VAL A 31 -17.30 -4.66 -12.14
C VAL A 31 -17.82 -6.00 -11.61
N VAL A 32 -17.40 -7.11 -12.22
CA VAL A 32 -17.70 -8.44 -11.69
C VAL A 32 -16.91 -8.67 -10.39
N PRO A 33 -17.50 -9.29 -9.35
CA PRO A 33 -16.83 -9.47 -8.06
C PRO A 33 -15.45 -10.14 -8.14
N GLN A 34 -15.23 -10.99 -9.14
CA GLN A 34 -13.96 -11.72 -9.34
C GLN A 34 -12.82 -10.83 -9.87
N ASP A 35 -13.11 -9.75 -10.60
CA ASP A 35 -12.10 -8.84 -11.14
C ASP A 35 -11.79 -7.67 -10.20
N PHE A 36 -12.66 -7.45 -9.20
CA PHE A 36 -12.49 -6.39 -8.22
C PHE A 36 -11.14 -6.45 -7.47
N PRO A 37 -10.69 -7.60 -6.94
CA PRO A 37 -9.38 -7.70 -6.28
C PRO A 37 -8.21 -7.33 -7.20
N ARG A 38 -8.25 -7.72 -8.48
CA ARG A 38 -7.20 -7.40 -9.45
C ARG A 38 -7.13 -5.90 -9.74
N LEU A 39 -8.27 -5.27 -9.98
CA LEU A 39 -8.35 -3.82 -10.23
C LEU A 39 -7.96 -3.01 -8.99
N LEU A 40 -8.40 -3.47 -7.81
CA LEU A 40 -8.03 -2.86 -6.54
C LEU A 40 -6.51 -2.94 -6.31
N MET A 41 -5.89 -4.10 -6.57
CA MET A 41 -4.45 -4.26 -6.45
C MET A 41 -3.68 -3.35 -7.43
N SER A 42 -4.16 -3.21 -8.67
CA SER A 42 -3.58 -2.27 -9.63
C SER A 42 -3.66 -0.81 -9.15
N ALA A 43 -4.78 -0.41 -8.55
CA ALA A 43 -4.92 0.92 -7.98
C ALA A 43 -4.03 1.15 -6.76
N ILE A 44 -3.83 0.13 -5.92
CA ILE A 44 -2.90 0.18 -4.79
C ILE A 44 -1.46 0.34 -5.30
N HIS A 45 -1.06 -0.46 -6.29
CA HIS A 45 0.27 -0.41 -6.91
C HIS A 45 0.62 0.99 -7.44
N SER A 46 -0.34 1.64 -8.09
CA SER A 46 -0.15 2.98 -8.69
C SER A 46 -0.35 4.14 -7.71
N SER A 47 -0.57 3.86 -6.42
CA SER A 47 -0.81 4.91 -5.42
C SER A 47 0.49 5.56 -4.94
N ALA A 48 0.43 6.84 -4.57
CA ALA A 48 1.55 7.60 -3.99
C ALA A 48 1.92 7.18 -2.55
N ILE A 49 1.30 6.12 -2.04
CA ILE A 49 1.56 5.53 -0.72
C ILE A 49 2.81 4.63 -0.79
N PHE A 50 3.19 4.24 -2.00
CA PHE A 50 4.37 3.43 -2.25
C PHE A 50 5.38 4.21 -3.10
N GLU A 51 6.66 4.05 -2.77
CA GLU A 51 7.80 4.69 -3.43
C GLU A 51 8.84 3.64 -3.83
N GLY A 52 9.72 3.99 -4.77
CA GLY A 52 10.74 3.08 -5.29
C GLY A 52 10.30 2.34 -6.56
N PRO A 53 11.16 1.43 -7.06
CA PRO A 53 10.96 0.75 -8.34
C PRO A 53 9.76 -0.19 -8.29
N ASP A 54 9.14 -0.45 -9.45
CA ASP A 54 7.85 -1.16 -9.54
C ASP A 54 7.87 -2.60 -8.98
N TRP A 55 9.04 -3.25 -8.93
CA TRP A 55 9.20 -4.60 -8.40
C TRP A 55 9.63 -4.63 -6.93
N GLU A 56 9.87 -3.48 -6.31
CA GLU A 56 10.48 -3.39 -4.98
C GLU A 56 10.07 -2.10 -4.25
N LYS A 57 8.77 -1.82 -4.24
CA LYS A 57 8.23 -0.62 -3.61
C LYS A 57 8.26 -0.69 -2.09
N CYS A 58 8.58 0.44 -1.46
CA CYS A 58 8.49 0.70 -0.03
C CYS A 58 7.31 1.60 0.29
N LEU A 59 6.89 1.70 1.55
CA LEU A 59 5.94 2.74 1.96
C LEU A 59 6.63 4.10 1.88
N SER A 60 5.96 5.08 1.26
CA SER A 60 6.40 6.47 1.31
C SER A 60 6.39 6.95 2.76
N CYS A 61 7.39 7.74 3.16
CA CYS A 61 7.43 8.31 4.51
C CYS A 61 6.65 9.63 4.53
N ASN A 62 5.32 9.55 4.44
CA ASN A 62 4.45 10.72 4.42
C ASN A 62 3.67 10.81 5.75
N SER A 63 4.02 11.82 6.55
CA SER A 63 3.40 12.03 7.86
C SER A 63 1.93 12.44 7.72
N GLN A 64 1.56 13.15 6.66
CA GLN A 64 0.18 13.59 6.40
C GLN A 64 -0.74 12.40 6.10
N THR A 65 -0.31 11.48 5.22
CA THR A 65 -1.07 10.26 4.91
C THR A 65 -1.21 9.32 6.12
N ARG A 66 -0.28 9.39 7.07
CA ARG A 66 -0.39 8.69 8.37
C ARG A 66 -1.51 9.26 9.24
N TYR A 67 -1.61 10.58 9.35
CA TYR A 67 -2.67 11.23 10.11
C TYR A 67 -4.04 11.03 9.47
N ASP A 68 -4.11 11.03 8.14
CA ASP A 68 -5.37 10.87 7.40
C ASP A 68 -5.89 9.41 7.35
N GLY A 69 -5.19 8.48 8.02
CA GLY A 69 -5.59 7.07 8.12
C GLY A 69 -5.45 6.30 6.80
N VAL A 70 -4.71 6.84 5.83
CA VAL A 70 -4.61 6.32 4.47
C VAL A 70 -3.86 4.99 4.44
N TYR A 71 -2.79 4.81 5.22
CA TYR A 71 -2.10 3.51 5.35
C TYR A 71 -3.02 2.42 5.89
N LYS A 72 -3.84 2.75 6.90
CA LYS A 72 -4.82 1.80 7.46
C LYS A 72 -5.83 1.39 6.40
N GLN A 73 -6.31 2.36 5.63
CA GLN A 73 -7.26 2.12 4.55
C GLN A 73 -6.67 1.23 3.45
N VAL A 74 -5.44 1.48 3.02
CA VAL A 74 -4.76 0.61 2.03
C VAL A 74 -4.48 -0.77 2.60
N GLY A 75 -4.08 -0.88 3.87
CA GLY A 75 -3.95 -2.17 4.54
C GLY A 75 -5.25 -2.98 4.50
N HIS A 76 -6.40 -2.36 4.75
CA HIS A 76 -7.71 -3.00 4.60
C HIS A 76 -7.97 -3.43 3.15
N MET A 77 -7.65 -2.59 2.15
CA MET A 77 -7.82 -2.95 0.74
C MET A 77 -6.94 -4.14 0.35
N THR A 78 -5.68 -4.15 0.75
CA THR A 78 -4.74 -5.26 0.54
C THR A 78 -5.25 -6.54 1.18
N ALA A 79 -5.77 -6.47 2.42
CA ALA A 79 -6.36 -7.62 3.09
C ALA A 79 -7.54 -8.21 2.30
N VAL A 80 -8.41 -7.38 1.72
CA VAL A 80 -9.50 -7.87 0.84
C VAL A 80 -8.96 -8.56 -0.40
N CYS A 81 -7.91 -8.02 -1.03
CA CYS A 81 -7.29 -8.65 -2.19
C CYS A 81 -6.74 -10.04 -1.87
N LEU A 82 -6.13 -10.19 -0.69
CA LEU A 82 -5.60 -11.48 -0.20
C LEU A 82 -6.73 -12.46 0.12
N VAL A 83 -7.71 -12.04 0.93
CA VAL A 83 -8.80 -12.90 1.44
C VAL A 83 -9.74 -13.38 0.31
N HIS A 84 -10.09 -12.50 -0.62
CA HIS A 84 -11.10 -12.80 -1.64
C HIS A 84 -10.54 -13.06 -3.04
N GLY A 85 -9.37 -12.49 -3.37
CA GLY A 85 -8.77 -12.64 -4.69
C GLY A 85 -7.59 -13.60 -4.74
N GLY A 86 -6.99 -13.95 -3.59
CA GLY A 86 -5.69 -14.59 -3.55
C GLY A 86 -4.60 -13.79 -4.28
N VAL A 87 -4.80 -12.48 -4.46
CA VAL A 87 -3.88 -11.61 -5.19
C VAL A 87 -2.90 -11.03 -4.19
N GLU A 88 -1.66 -11.48 -4.26
CA GLU A 88 -0.57 -11.02 -3.40
C GLU A 88 0.10 -9.76 -3.97
N PRO A 89 0.47 -8.78 -3.13
CA PRO A 89 1.19 -7.60 -3.58
C PRO A 89 2.68 -7.92 -3.81
N HIS A 90 2.98 -8.60 -4.92
CA HIS A 90 4.35 -8.98 -5.31
C HIS A 90 5.30 -7.79 -5.56
N PHE A 91 4.77 -6.57 -5.66
CA PHE A 91 5.53 -5.35 -5.88
C PHE A 91 6.12 -4.75 -4.60
N VAL A 92 5.75 -5.27 -3.44
CA VAL A 92 6.13 -4.73 -2.14
C VAL A 92 7.41 -5.43 -1.66
N ARG A 93 8.36 -4.68 -1.07
CA ARG A 93 9.56 -5.28 -0.45
C ARG A 93 9.19 -6.37 0.55
N GLU A 94 10.02 -7.43 0.62
CA GLU A 94 9.87 -8.52 1.59
C GLU A 94 9.78 -8.02 3.04
N ALA A 95 10.53 -6.96 3.38
CA ALA A 95 10.49 -6.32 4.70
C ALA A 95 9.11 -5.76 5.10
N LEU A 96 8.24 -5.47 4.13
CA LEU A 96 6.86 -5.01 4.34
C LEU A 96 5.82 -6.13 4.22
N GLN A 97 6.16 -7.25 3.56
CA GLN A 97 5.32 -8.45 3.49
C GLN A 97 5.30 -9.18 4.83
N CYS A 98 6.42 -9.16 5.54
CA CYS A 98 6.57 -9.81 6.84
C CYS A 98 6.25 -8.83 7.97
N GLY A 99 5.01 -8.84 8.46
CA GLY A 99 4.67 -8.28 9.79
C GLY A 99 5.38 -8.97 10.97
N LEU A 100 6.47 -9.69 10.73
CA LEU A 100 7.26 -10.48 11.66
C LEU A 100 8.63 -9.80 11.78
N GLN A 101 8.75 -8.91 12.76
CA GLN A 101 9.95 -8.12 13.09
C GLN A 101 10.57 -7.40 11.88
N PRO A 102 10.35 -6.08 11.70
CA PRO A 102 11.05 -5.35 10.66
C PRO A 102 12.56 -5.57 10.86
N PRO A 103 13.30 -6.01 9.83
CA PRO A 103 14.74 -6.09 9.92
C PRO A 103 15.28 -4.71 10.32
N VAL A 104 16.44 -4.68 11.00
CA VAL A 104 17.07 -3.41 11.36
C VAL A 104 17.28 -2.63 10.06
N PRO A 105 16.68 -1.44 9.92
CA PRO A 105 16.73 -0.71 8.66
C PRO A 105 18.18 -0.37 8.34
N GLU A 106 18.63 -0.77 7.16
CA GLU A 106 19.99 -0.47 6.71
C GLU A 106 20.03 0.90 6.01
N LEU A 107 21.14 1.64 6.13
CA LEU A 107 21.29 2.95 5.47
C LEU A 107 21.06 2.90 3.95
N LYS A 108 21.35 1.75 3.32
CA LYS A 108 21.11 1.49 1.89
C LYS A 108 19.63 1.48 1.50
N GLU A 109 18.73 1.32 2.46
CA GLU A 109 17.28 1.27 2.22
C GLU A 109 16.67 2.66 2.12
N ILE A 110 17.40 3.71 2.55
CA ILE A 110 16.99 5.10 2.44
C ILE A 110 17.07 5.52 0.97
N LEU A 111 15.92 5.76 0.36
CA LEU A 111 15.80 6.18 -1.04
C LEU A 111 16.26 7.64 -1.26
N GLU A 112 16.14 8.48 -0.23
CA GLU A 112 16.49 9.89 -0.31
C GLU A 112 18.01 10.08 -0.18
N TYR A 113 18.67 10.33 -1.31
CA TYR A 113 20.13 10.41 -1.41
C TYR A 113 20.75 11.43 -0.45
N ASP A 114 20.25 12.66 -0.43
CA ASP A 114 20.78 13.74 0.41
C ASP A 114 20.64 13.44 1.91
N PHE A 115 19.57 12.74 2.29
CA PHE A 115 19.33 12.33 3.67
C PHE A 115 20.25 11.16 4.06
N ARG A 116 20.39 10.17 3.17
CA ARG A 116 21.29 9.03 3.36
C ARG A 116 22.74 9.48 3.51
N GLU A 117 23.24 10.34 2.63
CA GLU A 117 24.61 10.85 2.66
C GLU A 117 24.92 11.57 3.99
N LYS A 118 23.95 12.36 4.50
CA LYS A 118 24.08 13.03 5.80
C LYS A 118 24.16 12.03 6.96
N LEU A 119 23.37 10.95 6.92
CA LEU A 119 23.41 9.91 7.96
C LEU A 119 24.69 9.09 7.91
N GLU A 120 25.21 8.78 6.73
CA GLU A 120 26.51 8.11 6.55
C GLU A 120 27.64 8.95 7.18
N LYS A 121 27.66 10.26 6.94
CA LYS A 121 28.64 11.19 7.56
C LYS A 121 28.56 11.22 9.09
N VAL A 122 27.36 11.11 9.67
CA VAL A 122 27.17 11.09 11.14
C VAL A 122 27.59 9.74 11.72
N SER A 123 27.31 8.65 11.01
CA SER A 123 27.78 7.30 11.36
C SER A 123 29.30 7.22 11.45
N ASP A 124 30.00 7.77 10.45
CA ASP A 124 31.48 7.81 10.40
C ASP A 124 32.10 8.68 11.51
N PHE A 125 31.31 9.54 12.16
CA PHE A 125 31.76 10.41 13.24
C PHE A 125 31.62 9.79 14.64
N ILE A 126 30.84 8.70 14.77
CA ILE A 126 30.48 8.07 16.05
C ILE A 126 31.25 6.75 16.28
N LEU A 127 31.87 6.20 15.23
CA LEU A 127 32.82 5.07 15.28
C LEU A 127 34.27 5.57 15.32
#